data_AF-A0A7S3BXY5-F1
#
_entry.id   AF-A0A7S3BXY5-F1
#
_cell.length_a   1.000
_cell.length_b   1.000
_cell.length_c   1.000
_cell.angle_alpha   90.00
_cell.angle_beta   90.00
_cell.angle_gamma   90.00
#
_symmetry.space_group_name_H-M   'P 1'
#
loop_
_entity.id
_entity.type
_entity.pdbx_description
1 polymer ?
#
loop_
_entity_poly.entity_id
_entity_poly.type
_entity_poly.pdbx_seq_one_letter_code
_entity_poly.pdbx_strand_id
1 'polypeptide(L)'
;RASLIAKAKARSGVQGWPGSIVVVEGPQEEGEEALGVLIDGQHRLGAASFLDSKGKLTPELESVLVEVYPAMEDKAVKELFTEINKVEPVKWIDLPDGGASADENAVLTAAAETMRSRYPDMFKPSQQCRAPHVNVDVLRDEMHKAKVLERHGIQSADELITWLDARNAASGALSDAEIAGSGVAKSSGAREKALLKARANSFYLGLSWDWLRL
;
A
#
# COMPACT_ATOMS: atom_id res chain seq x y z
N ARG A 1 -0.72 8.15 1.44
CA ARG A 1 -1.44 8.00 0.16
C ARG A 1 -2.21 9.27 -0.26
N ALA A 2 -2.94 9.94 0.65
CA ALA A 2 -3.63 11.22 0.38
C ALA A 2 -2.74 12.33 -0.22
N SER A 3 -1.53 12.56 0.31
CA SER A 3 -0.60 13.56 -0.25
C SER A 3 -0.12 13.25 -1.67
N LEU A 4 -0.04 11.96 -2.04
CA LEU A 4 0.30 11.53 -3.40
C LEU A 4 -0.88 11.78 -4.36
N ILE A 5 -2.11 11.51 -3.90
CA ILE A 5 -3.33 11.78 -4.66
C ILE A 5 -3.52 13.28 -4.86
N ALA A 6 -3.32 14.10 -3.82
CA ALA A 6 -3.34 15.55 -3.94
C ALA A 6 -2.30 16.06 -4.96
N LYS A 7 -1.06 15.55 -4.91
CA LYS A 7 -0.01 15.89 -5.88
C LYS A 7 -0.30 15.41 -7.30
N ALA A 8 -0.97 14.27 -7.46
CA ALA A 8 -1.39 13.77 -8.77
C ALA A 8 -2.55 14.60 -9.32
N LYS A 9 -3.51 14.95 -8.46
CA LYS A 9 -4.68 15.75 -8.83
C LYS A 9 -4.31 17.16 -9.23
N ALA A 10 -3.41 17.81 -8.48
CA ALA A 10 -2.86 19.12 -8.82
C ALA A 10 -2.11 19.16 -10.17
N ARG A 11 -1.73 18.00 -10.72
CA ARG A 11 -1.04 17.87 -12.02
C ARG A 11 -1.95 17.34 -13.14
N SER A 12 -3.19 16.98 -12.81
CA SER A 12 -4.15 16.40 -13.74
C SER A 12 -4.99 17.48 -14.42
N GLY A 13 -5.20 17.37 -15.73
CA GLY A 13 -6.14 18.23 -16.46
C GLY A 13 -7.62 17.84 -16.31
N VAL A 14 -7.90 16.69 -15.69
CA VAL A 14 -9.27 16.24 -15.39
C VAL A 14 -9.86 17.10 -14.27
N GLN A 15 -11.05 17.67 -14.48
CA GLN A 15 -11.81 18.44 -13.48
C GLN A 15 -12.57 17.52 -12.51
N GLY A 16 -12.89 17.99 -11.31
CA GLY A 16 -13.67 17.23 -10.31
C GLY A 16 -12.95 16.02 -9.73
N TRP A 17 -13.48 15.41 -8.68
CA TRP A 17 -12.90 14.16 -8.15
C TRP A 17 -13.37 12.95 -8.97
N PRO A 18 -12.50 11.97 -9.29
CA PRO A 18 -12.98 10.69 -9.83
C PRO A 18 -13.79 9.93 -8.77
N GLY A 19 -14.84 9.19 -9.10
CA GLY A 19 -15.55 8.34 -8.11
C GLY A 19 -16.27 9.10 -6.98
N SER A 20 -16.77 8.36 -5.99
CA SER A 20 -17.54 8.86 -4.85
C SER A 20 -16.79 8.69 -3.52
N ILE A 21 -17.31 9.32 -2.47
CA ILE A 21 -17.06 8.99 -1.07
C ILE A 21 -18.27 8.20 -0.59
N VAL A 22 -18.04 7.09 0.10
CA VAL A 22 -19.13 6.26 0.63
C VAL A 22 -19.22 6.45 2.13
N VAL A 23 -20.41 6.82 2.59
CA VAL A 23 -20.73 7.06 4.00
C VAL A 23 -21.92 6.20 4.40
N VAL A 24 -21.88 5.64 5.60
CA VAL A 24 -23.02 4.98 6.25
C VAL A 24 -23.47 5.87 7.40
N GLU A 25 -24.77 6.11 7.55
CA GLU A 25 -25.29 6.84 8.70
C GLU A 25 -24.95 6.08 10.00
N GLY A 26 -24.33 6.77 10.96
CA GLY A 26 -24.03 6.22 12.28
C GLY A 26 -25.28 6.15 13.16
N PRO A 27 -25.17 5.49 14.32
CA PRO A 27 -26.29 5.40 15.27
C PRO A 27 -26.74 6.80 15.68
N GLN A 28 -28.04 7.06 15.53
CA GLN A 28 -28.66 8.33 15.88
C GLN A 28 -29.21 8.24 17.30
N GLU A 29 -28.69 9.05 18.23
CA GLU A 29 -29.35 9.29 19.52
C GLU A 29 -30.47 10.32 19.34
N GLU A 30 -31.54 10.19 20.13
CA GLU A 30 -32.74 11.01 20.00
C GLU A 30 -32.41 12.49 20.29
N GLY A 31 -32.42 13.34 19.25
CA GLY A 31 -32.08 14.77 19.35
C GLY A 31 -30.71 15.17 18.79
N GLU A 32 -29.90 14.21 18.32
CA GLU A 32 -28.62 14.49 17.65
C GLU A 32 -28.68 14.22 16.13
N GLU A 33 -27.88 14.97 15.38
CA GLU A 33 -27.64 14.68 13.96
C GLU A 33 -26.86 13.38 13.82
N ALA A 34 -27.34 12.45 12.99
CA ALA A 34 -26.66 11.19 12.74
C ALA A 34 -25.25 11.45 12.17
N LEU A 35 -24.21 11.00 12.88
CA LEU A 35 -22.83 11.12 12.41
C LEU A 35 -22.56 10.08 11.32
N GLY A 36 -22.20 10.52 10.12
CA GLY A 36 -21.81 9.62 9.04
C GLY A 36 -20.45 8.94 9.29
N VAL A 37 -20.40 7.62 9.17
CA VAL A 37 -19.17 6.82 9.19
C VAL A 37 -18.65 6.66 7.77
N LEU A 38 -17.42 7.11 7.53
CA LEU A 38 -16.74 7.00 6.25
C LEU A 38 -16.31 5.55 5.99
N ILE A 39 -16.88 4.94 4.94
CA ILE A 39 -16.59 3.54 4.57
C ILE A 39 -15.52 3.48 3.49
N ASP A 40 -15.63 4.32 2.46
CA ASP A 40 -14.64 4.41 1.39
C ASP A 40 -14.44 5.86 0.91
N GLY A 41 -13.28 6.15 0.33
CA GLY A 41 -12.92 7.49 -0.14
C GLY A 41 -12.15 8.35 0.87
N GLN A 42 -11.68 7.76 1.99
CA GLN A 42 -10.78 8.38 2.97
C GLN A 42 -9.54 9.05 2.37
N HIS A 43 -8.97 8.47 1.32
CA HIS A 43 -7.82 9.06 0.65
C HIS A 43 -8.18 10.31 -0.16
N ARG A 44 -9.40 10.37 -0.69
CA ARG A 44 -9.94 11.48 -1.46
C ARG A 44 -10.33 12.63 -0.54
N LEU A 45 -11.04 12.32 0.55
CA LEU A 45 -11.32 13.29 1.62
C LEU A 45 -10.02 13.89 2.18
N GLY A 46 -9.04 13.03 2.49
CA GLY A 46 -7.73 13.49 2.96
C GLY A 46 -6.97 14.32 1.92
N ALA A 47 -7.11 14.04 0.62
CA ALA A 47 -6.51 14.84 -0.44
C ALA A 47 -7.18 16.21 -0.58
N ALA A 48 -8.51 16.28 -0.46
CA ALA A 48 -9.27 17.52 -0.45
C ALA A 48 -8.87 18.41 0.73
N SER A 49 -8.88 17.85 1.94
CA SER A 49 -8.41 18.53 3.15
C SER A 49 -6.97 19.02 3.03
N PHE A 50 -6.09 18.22 2.42
CA PHE A 50 -4.71 18.63 2.21
C PHE A 50 -4.58 19.78 1.21
N LEU A 51 -5.32 19.77 0.10
CA LEU A 51 -5.33 20.87 -0.88
C LEU A 51 -5.88 22.15 -0.28
N ASP A 52 -6.95 22.05 0.50
CA ASP A 52 -7.57 23.16 1.22
C ASP A 52 -6.58 23.82 2.18
N SER A 53 -5.89 23.01 3.00
CA SER A 53 -4.84 23.50 3.93
C SER A 53 -3.68 24.24 3.24
N LYS A 54 -3.56 24.11 1.91
CA LYS A 54 -2.53 24.76 1.08
C LYS A 54 -3.10 25.90 0.23
N GLY A 55 -4.39 26.23 0.35
CA GLY A 55 -5.07 27.21 -0.51
C GLY A 55 -5.09 26.79 -1.98
N LYS A 56 -5.13 25.48 -2.24
CA LYS A 56 -5.07 24.87 -3.59
C LYS A 56 -6.31 24.05 -3.94
N LEU A 57 -7.34 24.10 -3.09
CA LEU A 57 -8.64 23.55 -3.44
C LEU A 57 -9.29 24.53 -4.42
N THR A 58 -9.52 24.10 -5.66
CA THR A 58 -10.21 24.92 -6.66
C THR A 58 -11.72 24.71 -6.53
N PRO A 59 -12.55 25.63 -7.05
CA PRO A 59 -14.01 25.47 -7.02
C PRO A 59 -14.50 24.14 -7.60
N GLU A 60 -13.81 23.61 -8.61
CA GLU A 60 -14.12 22.32 -9.22
C GLU A 60 -13.82 21.12 -8.30
N LEU A 61 -13.05 21.32 -7.23
CA LEU A 61 -12.68 20.30 -6.23
C LEU A 61 -13.38 20.51 -4.88
N GLU A 62 -14.13 21.60 -4.71
CA GLU A 62 -14.93 21.87 -3.51
C GLU A 62 -16.10 20.89 -3.35
N SER A 63 -16.56 20.30 -4.45
CA SER A 63 -17.62 19.28 -4.44
C SER A 63 -17.06 17.91 -4.74
N VAL A 64 -17.45 16.94 -3.90
CA VAL A 64 -17.18 15.51 -4.10
C VAL A 64 -18.51 14.77 -4.06
N LEU A 65 -18.70 13.80 -4.94
CA LEU A 65 -19.89 12.96 -4.90
C LEU A 65 -19.84 12.13 -3.62
N VAL A 66 -20.92 12.16 -2.83
CA VAL A 66 -21.06 11.34 -1.63
C VAL A 66 -22.25 10.40 -1.83
N GLU A 67 -22.00 9.11 -1.69
CA GLU A 67 -23.03 8.08 -1.61
C GLU A 67 -23.30 7.80 -0.13
N VAL A 68 -24.52 8.08 0.31
CA VAL A 68 -24.95 7.88 1.69
C VAL A 68 -25.86 6.66 1.74
N TYR A 69 -25.47 5.69 2.55
CA TYR A 69 -26.28 4.51 2.86
C TYR A 69 -26.95 4.71 4.23
N PRO A 70 -28.19 4.22 4.38
CA PRO A 70 -28.87 4.28 5.67
C PRO A 70 -28.11 3.49 6.73
N ALA A 71 -28.39 3.80 8.01
CA ALA A 71 -27.80 3.07 9.13
C ALA A 71 -27.98 1.56 8.96
N MET A 72 -26.89 0.82 9.14
CA MET A 72 -26.84 -0.63 8.94
C MET A 72 -25.96 -1.28 10.00
N GLU A 73 -26.15 -2.58 10.22
CA GLU A 73 -25.32 -3.35 11.15
C GLU A 73 -23.86 -3.45 10.65
N ASP A 74 -22.90 -3.53 11.57
CA ASP A 74 -21.46 -3.65 11.28
C ASP A 74 -21.13 -4.72 10.22
N LYS A 75 -21.88 -5.83 10.22
CA LYS A 75 -21.70 -6.89 9.23
C LYS A 75 -22.02 -6.40 7.82
N ALA A 76 -23.12 -5.70 7.63
CA ALA A 76 -23.52 -5.13 6.34
C ALA A 76 -22.54 -4.03 5.89
N VAL A 77 -22.02 -3.22 6.83
CA VAL A 77 -20.97 -2.23 6.54
C VAL A 77 -19.72 -2.90 5.96
N LYS A 78 -19.27 -4.01 6.57
CA LYS A 78 -18.11 -4.76 6.11
C LYS A 78 -18.33 -5.41 4.74
N GLU A 79 -19.53 -5.96 4.51
CA GLU A 79 -19.92 -6.53 3.23
C GLU A 79 -19.92 -5.47 2.12
N LEU A 80 -20.52 -4.31 2.38
CA LEU A 80 -20.52 -3.15 1.47
C LEU A 80 -19.11 -2.66 1.16
N PHE A 81 -18.27 -2.47 2.20
CA PHE A 81 -16.87 -2.13 2.01
C PHE A 81 -16.15 -3.13 1.10
N THR A 82 -16.37 -4.42 1.34
CA THR A 82 -15.75 -5.49 0.55
C THR A 82 -16.26 -5.50 -0.88
N GLU A 83 -17.54 -5.24 -1.10
CA GLU A 83 -18.15 -5.20 -2.44
C GLU A 83 -17.61 -4.03 -3.27
N ILE A 84 -17.56 -2.83 -2.71
CA ILE A 84 -16.94 -1.64 -3.33
C ILE A 84 -15.49 -1.96 -3.71
N ASN A 85 -14.74 -2.52 -2.77
CA ASN A 85 -13.32 -2.84 -2.94
C ASN A 85 -13.04 -4.11 -3.77
N LYS A 86 -14.05 -4.90 -4.15
CA LYS A 86 -13.88 -5.98 -5.16
C LYS A 86 -13.80 -5.42 -6.57
N VAL A 87 -14.46 -4.28 -6.81
CA VAL A 87 -14.48 -3.60 -8.12
C VAL A 87 -13.23 -2.73 -8.30
N GLU A 88 -12.64 -2.26 -7.21
CA GLU A 88 -11.31 -1.62 -7.20
C GLU A 88 -10.18 -2.65 -6.97
N PRO A 89 -8.98 -2.48 -7.55
CA PRO A 89 -7.86 -3.39 -7.27
C PRO A 89 -7.31 -3.16 -5.85
N VAL A 90 -7.92 -3.80 -4.86
CA VAL A 90 -7.46 -3.85 -3.47
C VAL A 90 -6.56 -5.05 -3.25
N LYS A 91 -5.47 -4.84 -2.50
CA LYS A 91 -4.55 -5.92 -2.14
C LYS A 91 -5.22 -6.86 -1.15
N TRP A 92 -4.90 -8.15 -1.25
CA TRP A 92 -5.55 -9.18 -0.44
C TRP A 92 -5.38 -8.93 1.07
N ILE A 93 -4.21 -8.40 1.47
CA ILE A 93 -3.93 -7.99 2.84
C ILE A 93 -4.89 -6.93 3.41
N ASP A 94 -5.50 -6.11 2.54
CA ASP A 94 -6.35 -4.99 2.91
C ASP A 94 -7.86 -5.36 2.90
N LEU A 95 -8.21 -6.64 2.65
CA LEU A 95 -9.60 -7.10 2.73
C LEU A 95 -10.01 -7.44 4.17
N PRO A 96 -11.24 -7.06 4.60
CA PRO A 96 -11.69 -7.28 5.97
C PRO A 96 -12.00 -8.75 6.27
N ASP A 97 -12.52 -9.49 5.28
CA ASP A 97 -12.81 -10.91 5.38
C ASP A 97 -11.87 -11.70 4.45
N GLY A 98 -11.06 -12.58 5.03
CA GLY A 98 -10.10 -13.41 4.32
C GLY A 98 -8.76 -12.76 4.01
N GLY A 99 -8.51 -11.51 4.44
CA GLY A 99 -7.20 -10.85 4.40
C GLY A 99 -6.33 -11.12 5.65
N ALA A 100 -5.35 -10.24 5.90
CA ALA A 100 -4.55 -10.31 7.13
C ALA A 100 -5.38 -9.86 8.34
N SER A 101 -5.10 -10.40 9.53
CA SER A 101 -5.63 -9.83 10.77
C SER A 101 -5.15 -8.39 10.97
N ALA A 102 -5.85 -7.60 11.80
CA ALA A 102 -5.48 -6.22 12.08
C ALA A 102 -4.05 -6.08 12.63
N ASP A 103 -3.67 -7.00 13.52
CA ASP A 103 -2.33 -7.03 14.13
C ASP A 103 -1.25 -7.36 13.10
N GLU A 104 -1.48 -8.39 12.26
CA GLU A 104 -0.56 -8.74 11.17
C GLU A 104 -0.41 -7.58 10.18
N ASN A 105 -1.52 -6.93 9.81
CA ASN A 105 -1.49 -5.79 8.91
C ASN A 105 -0.69 -4.62 9.51
N ALA A 106 -0.84 -4.36 10.81
CA ALA A 106 -0.06 -3.34 11.51
C ALA A 106 1.45 -3.65 11.48
N VAL A 107 1.84 -4.89 11.77
CA VAL A 107 3.26 -5.34 11.73
C VAL A 107 3.84 -5.22 10.31
N LEU A 108 3.13 -5.74 9.30
CA LEU A 108 3.56 -5.71 7.90
C LEU A 108 3.67 -4.29 7.36
N THR A 109 2.71 -3.43 7.70
CA THR A 109 2.69 -2.02 7.30
C THR A 109 3.85 -1.25 7.94
N ALA A 110 4.05 -1.40 9.25
CA ALA A 110 5.14 -0.73 9.96
C ALA A 110 6.52 -1.13 9.41
N ALA A 111 6.75 -2.42 9.18
CA ALA A 111 8.02 -2.88 8.62
C ALA A 111 8.25 -2.39 7.18
N ALA A 112 7.25 -2.48 6.31
CA ALA A 112 7.37 -2.04 4.92
C ALA A 112 7.61 -0.53 4.81
N GLU A 113 6.96 0.27 5.65
CA GLU A 113 7.16 1.71 5.72
C GLU A 113 8.55 2.09 6.24
N THR A 114 9.06 1.37 7.25
CA THR A 114 10.45 1.53 7.72
C THR A 114 11.45 1.22 6.61
N MET A 115 11.26 0.12 5.87
CA MET A 115 12.13 -0.22 4.73
C MET A 115 12.08 0.87 3.64
N ARG A 116 10.90 1.41 3.34
CA ARG A 116 10.75 2.54 2.41
C ARG A 116 11.53 3.76 2.88
N SER A 117 11.48 4.07 4.18
CA SER A 117 12.20 5.20 4.75
C SER A 117 13.72 5.02 4.71
N ARG A 118 14.21 3.79 4.88
CA ARG A 118 15.65 3.47 4.83
C ARG A 118 16.21 3.46 3.40
N TYR A 119 15.40 3.05 2.42
CA TYR A 119 15.81 2.91 1.01
C TYR A 119 14.92 3.72 0.05
N PRO A 120 14.78 5.05 0.24
CA PRO A 120 13.77 5.85 -0.46
C PRO A 120 13.90 5.80 -1.99
N ASP A 121 15.12 5.71 -2.52
CA ASP A 121 15.37 5.68 -3.96
C ASP A 121 14.91 4.38 -4.63
N MET A 122 14.87 3.29 -3.87
CA MET A 122 14.47 1.96 -4.32
C MET A 122 12.96 1.74 -4.25
N PHE A 123 12.24 2.57 -3.51
CA PHE A 123 10.78 2.47 -3.45
C PHE A 123 10.11 3.42 -4.44
N LYS A 124 9.25 2.88 -5.30
CA LYS A 124 8.46 3.66 -6.27
C LYS A 124 6.96 3.57 -5.97
N PRO A 125 6.19 4.65 -6.23
CA PRO A 125 4.74 4.62 -6.06
C PRO A 125 4.01 3.66 -7.00
N SER A 126 4.62 3.30 -8.13
CA SER A 126 4.01 2.40 -9.11
C SER A 126 4.13 0.94 -8.69
N GLN A 127 3.02 0.19 -8.74
CA GLN A 127 2.98 -1.26 -8.50
C GLN A 127 3.65 -2.07 -9.62
N GLN A 128 3.83 -1.48 -10.81
CA GLN A 128 4.50 -2.12 -11.96
C GLN A 128 5.96 -1.66 -12.10
N CYS A 129 6.61 -1.33 -10.99
CA CYS A 129 8.00 -0.91 -11.01
C CYS A 129 8.91 -2.08 -11.42
N ARG A 130 9.94 -1.78 -12.21
CA ARG A 130 10.93 -2.77 -12.64
C ARG A 130 12.00 -2.92 -11.56
N ALA A 131 12.49 -4.15 -11.40
CA ALA A 131 13.64 -4.47 -10.55
C ALA A 131 14.80 -3.47 -10.79
N PRO A 132 15.48 -3.01 -9.72
CA PRO A 132 15.38 -3.48 -8.34
C PRO A 132 14.35 -2.70 -7.51
N HIS A 133 13.51 -1.88 -8.14
CA HIS A 133 12.57 -1.05 -7.40
C HIS A 133 11.40 -1.86 -6.88
N VAL A 134 10.91 -1.47 -5.71
CA VAL A 134 9.79 -2.11 -5.02
C VAL A 134 8.69 -1.09 -4.76
N ASN A 135 7.44 -1.56 -4.71
CA ASN A 135 6.33 -0.77 -4.20
C ASN A 135 5.98 -1.25 -2.78
N VAL A 136 5.71 -0.31 -1.87
CA VAL A 136 5.46 -0.61 -0.45
C VAL A 136 4.25 -1.54 -0.26
N ASP A 137 3.18 -1.34 -1.03
CA ASP A 137 1.97 -2.15 -0.93
C ASP A 137 2.20 -3.55 -1.54
N VAL A 138 2.99 -3.63 -2.61
CA VAL A 138 3.41 -4.93 -3.17
C VAL A 138 4.28 -5.70 -2.17
N LEU A 139 5.21 -5.03 -1.50
CA LEU A 139 6.03 -5.68 -0.47
C LEU A 139 5.18 -6.26 0.67
N ARG A 140 4.22 -5.48 1.20
CA ARG A 140 3.27 -5.94 2.23
C ARG A 140 2.49 -7.18 1.76
N ASP A 141 1.91 -7.10 0.58
CA ASP A 141 1.10 -8.15 -0.02
C ASP A 141 1.91 -9.44 -0.28
N GLU A 142 3.13 -9.34 -0.80
CA GLU A 142 4.00 -10.50 -1.03
C GLU A 142 4.48 -11.13 0.28
N MET A 143 4.84 -10.35 1.31
CA MET A 143 5.16 -10.87 2.65
C MET A 143 3.98 -11.60 3.28
N HIS A 144 2.77 -11.06 3.13
CA HIS A 144 1.54 -11.67 3.63
C HIS A 144 1.23 -12.99 2.91
N LYS A 145 1.26 -12.99 1.57
CA LYS A 145 1.05 -14.20 0.74
C LYS A 145 2.06 -15.30 1.06
N ALA A 146 3.31 -14.91 1.31
CA ALA A 146 4.37 -15.84 1.69
C ALA A 146 4.27 -16.32 3.14
N LYS A 147 3.29 -15.82 3.91
CA LYS A 147 3.04 -16.14 5.32
C LYS A 147 4.29 -15.94 6.19
N VAL A 148 5.02 -14.85 5.96
CA VAL A 148 6.31 -14.61 6.62
C VAL A 148 6.19 -14.58 8.15
N LEU A 149 5.15 -13.91 8.68
CA LEU A 149 4.94 -13.81 10.12
C LEU A 149 4.70 -15.18 10.76
N GLU A 150 3.75 -15.94 10.22
CA GLU A 150 3.41 -17.30 10.68
C GLU A 150 4.61 -18.26 10.55
N ARG A 151 5.26 -18.30 9.38
CA ARG A 151 6.34 -19.26 9.08
C ARG A 151 7.59 -19.04 9.92
N HIS A 152 7.89 -17.79 10.28
CA HIS A 152 9.10 -17.44 11.02
C HIS A 152 8.82 -17.07 12.49
N GLY A 153 7.57 -17.17 12.94
CA GLY A 153 7.18 -16.86 14.32
C GLY A 153 7.44 -15.41 14.70
N ILE A 154 7.34 -14.48 13.73
CA ILE A 154 7.62 -13.06 13.93
C ILE A 154 6.37 -12.39 14.49
N GLN A 155 6.51 -11.70 15.63
CA GLN A 155 5.39 -11.11 16.36
C GLN A 155 5.41 -9.58 16.39
N SER A 156 6.52 -8.96 15.98
CA SER A 156 6.66 -7.50 16.00
C SER A 156 7.26 -6.93 14.72
N ALA A 157 7.04 -5.63 14.50
CA ALA A 157 7.61 -4.91 13.37
C ALA A 157 9.15 -4.90 13.41
N ASP A 158 9.76 -4.75 14.59
CA ASP A 158 11.21 -4.70 14.75
C ASP A 158 11.87 -6.05 14.46
N GLU A 159 11.23 -7.16 14.87
CA GLU A 159 11.65 -8.51 14.47
C GLU A 159 11.55 -8.71 12.96
N LEU A 160 10.45 -8.25 12.34
CA LEU A 160 10.28 -8.34 10.88
C LEU A 160 11.33 -7.52 10.14
N ILE A 161 11.64 -6.31 10.63
CA ILE A 161 12.68 -5.45 10.05
C ILE A 161 14.05 -6.13 10.16
N THR A 162 14.38 -6.69 11.33
CA THR A 162 15.65 -7.41 11.54
C THR A 162 15.76 -8.60 10.59
N TRP A 163 14.66 -9.34 10.41
CA TRP A 163 14.60 -10.44 9.45
C TRP A 163 14.77 -9.95 8.01
N LEU A 164 14.11 -8.86 7.62
CA LEU A 164 14.25 -8.25 6.28
C LEU A 164 15.69 -7.76 6.02
N ASP A 165 16.34 -7.15 7.01
CA ASP A 165 17.74 -6.71 6.91
C ASP A 165 18.67 -7.93 6.70
N ALA A 166 18.45 -9.01 7.45
CA ALA A 166 19.20 -10.25 7.26
C ALA A 166 18.99 -10.84 5.86
N ARG A 167 17.75 -10.84 5.33
CA ARG A 167 17.45 -11.28 3.96
C ARG A 167 18.05 -10.37 2.90
N ASN A 168 18.08 -9.07 3.14
CA ASN A 168 18.70 -8.10 2.23
C ASN A 168 20.22 -8.33 2.15
N ALA A 169 20.88 -8.52 3.31
CA ALA A 169 22.29 -8.82 3.40
C ALA A 169 22.63 -10.17 2.72
N ALA A 170 21.85 -11.21 2.99
CA ALA A 170 22.02 -12.52 2.36
C ALA A 170 21.87 -12.44 0.82
N SER A 171 20.88 -11.70 0.34
CA SER A 171 20.68 -11.46 -1.10
C SER A 171 21.82 -10.67 -1.73
N GLY A 172 22.43 -9.75 -0.97
CA GLY A 172 23.60 -8.99 -1.41
C GLY A 172 24.90 -9.79 -1.44
N ALA A 173 24.96 -10.92 -0.74
CA ALA A 173 26.10 -11.84 -0.73
C ALA A 173 26.09 -12.85 -1.89
N LEU A 174 24.95 -12.99 -2.59
CA LEU A 174 24.83 -13.88 -3.75
C LEU A 174 25.68 -13.38 -4.93
N SER A 175 26.22 -14.31 -5.71
CA SER A 175 26.91 -14.00 -6.95
C SER A 175 25.95 -13.54 -8.05
N ASP A 176 26.47 -12.84 -9.06
CA ASP A 176 25.67 -12.39 -10.20
C ASP A 176 25.03 -13.54 -10.99
N ALA A 177 25.68 -14.72 -10.99
CA ALA A 177 25.14 -15.93 -11.60
C ALA A 177 23.94 -16.50 -10.82
N GLU A 178 24.01 -16.50 -9.49
CA GLU A 178 22.91 -16.95 -8.63
C GLU A 178 21.70 -16.00 -8.74
N ILE A 179 21.97 -14.68 -8.74
CA ILE A 179 20.93 -13.68 -8.94
C ILE A 179 20.32 -13.77 -10.35
N ALA A 180 21.13 -14.09 -11.37
CA ALA A 180 20.62 -14.32 -12.72
C ALA A 180 19.64 -15.50 -12.81
N GLY A 181 19.81 -16.51 -11.95
CA GLY A 181 18.93 -17.68 -11.86
C GLY A 181 17.59 -17.38 -11.18
N SER A 182 17.51 -16.37 -10.30
CA SER A 182 16.31 -16.04 -9.50
C SER A 182 15.27 -15.19 -10.27
N GLY A 183 15.26 -15.25 -11.60
CA GLY A 183 14.26 -14.56 -12.42
C GLY A 183 14.40 -13.04 -12.53
N VAL A 184 15.54 -12.45 -12.13
CA VAL A 184 15.77 -11.00 -12.18
C VAL A 184 15.85 -10.52 -13.63
N ALA A 185 14.82 -9.80 -14.08
CA ALA A 185 14.68 -9.17 -15.40
C ALA A 185 14.90 -10.12 -16.62
N LYS A 186 14.07 -9.97 -17.65
CA LYS A 186 14.09 -10.90 -18.81
C LYS A 186 15.32 -10.78 -19.71
N SER A 187 16.02 -9.63 -19.70
CA SER A 187 17.19 -9.40 -20.55
C SER A 187 18.46 -9.13 -19.73
N SER A 188 19.61 -9.57 -20.24
CA SER A 188 20.92 -9.44 -19.60
C SER A 188 21.26 -7.97 -19.28
N GLY A 189 21.07 -7.06 -20.23
CA GLY A 189 21.36 -5.63 -20.01
C GLY A 189 20.41 -4.94 -19.01
N ALA A 190 19.16 -5.41 -18.88
CA ALA A 190 18.26 -4.90 -17.85
C ALA A 190 18.66 -5.41 -16.46
N ARG A 191 19.11 -6.68 -16.38
CA ARG A 191 19.61 -7.30 -15.15
C ARG A 191 20.87 -6.61 -14.63
N GLU A 192 21.85 -6.35 -15.48
CA GLU A 192 23.08 -5.65 -15.11
C GLU A 192 22.77 -4.25 -14.55
N LYS A 193 21.90 -3.49 -15.22
CA LYS A 193 21.44 -2.18 -14.72
C LYS A 193 20.71 -2.29 -13.39
N ALA A 194 19.95 -3.36 -13.17
CA ALA A 194 19.25 -3.58 -11.92
C ALA A 194 20.22 -3.90 -10.78
N LEU A 195 21.20 -4.76 -11.03
CA LEU A 195 22.27 -5.12 -10.10
C LEU A 195 23.12 -3.91 -9.71
N LEU A 196 23.54 -3.09 -10.68
CA LEU A 196 24.30 -1.88 -10.44
C LEU A 196 23.54 -0.92 -9.51
N LYS A 197 22.23 -0.74 -9.75
CA LYS A 197 21.37 0.10 -8.90
C LYS A 197 21.19 -0.48 -7.50
N ALA A 198 20.95 -1.79 -7.40
CA ALA A 198 20.81 -2.50 -6.12
C ALA A 198 22.07 -2.33 -5.26
N ARG A 199 23.25 -2.55 -5.85
CA ARG A 199 24.55 -2.35 -5.20
C ARG A 199 24.79 -0.91 -4.77
N ALA A 200 24.52 0.05 -5.64
CA ALA A 200 24.68 1.48 -5.34
C ALA A 200 23.81 1.94 -4.16
N ASN A 201 22.69 1.26 -3.90
CA ASN A 201 21.75 1.59 -2.82
C ASN A 201 21.75 0.56 -1.68
N SER A 202 22.64 -0.44 -1.72
CA SER A 202 22.69 -1.57 -0.77
C SER A 202 21.31 -2.23 -0.52
N PHE A 203 20.50 -2.37 -1.58
CA PHE A 203 19.15 -2.91 -1.53
C PHE A 203 18.92 -3.97 -2.60
N TYR A 204 18.72 -5.20 -2.18
CA TYR A 204 18.74 -6.40 -3.01
C TYR A 204 17.39 -7.14 -3.01
N LEU A 205 16.54 -6.89 -2.00
CA LEU A 205 15.20 -7.52 -1.90
C LEU A 205 14.30 -7.24 -3.11
N GLY A 206 14.53 -6.15 -3.84
CA GLY A 206 13.77 -5.81 -5.04
C GLY A 206 14.23 -6.49 -6.32
N LEU A 207 15.28 -7.32 -6.27
CA LEU A 207 15.78 -8.05 -7.43
C LEU A 207 14.86 -9.24 -7.77
N SER A 208 14.46 -10.01 -6.76
CA SER A 208 13.53 -11.14 -6.89
C SER A 208 12.67 -11.27 -5.63
N TRP A 209 11.64 -12.12 -5.67
CA TRP A 209 10.83 -12.47 -4.49
C TRP A 209 11.22 -13.83 -3.90
N ASP A 210 12.23 -14.50 -4.44
CA ASP A 210 12.59 -15.86 -4.04
C ASP A 210 13.10 -15.94 -2.58
N TRP A 211 13.65 -14.84 -2.06
CA TRP A 211 14.07 -14.73 -0.67
C TRP A 211 12.92 -14.87 0.35
N LEU A 212 11.66 -14.70 -0.07
CA LEU A 212 10.47 -14.96 0.78
C LEU A 212 10.24 -16.46 1.01
N ARG A 213 10.83 -17.34 0.18
CA ARG A 213 10.67 -18.79 0.27
C ARG A 213 11.78 -19.46 1.09
N LEU A 214 12.92 -18.79 1.23
CA LEU A 214 14.11 -19.21 2.01
C LEU A 214 13.92 -19.00 3.52
#